data_AF-A0A371CHZ2-F1
#
_entry.id   AF-A0A371CHZ2-F1
#
_cell.length_a   1.000
_cell.length_b   1.000
_cell.length_c   1.000
_cell.angle_alpha   90.00
_cell.angle_beta   90.00
_cell.angle_gamma   90.00
#
_symmetry.space_group_name_H-M   'P 1'
#
loop_
_entity.id
_entity.type
_entity.pdbx_description
1 polymer ?
#
loop_
_entity_poly.entity_id
_entity_poly.type
_entity_poly.pdbx_seq_one_letter_code
_entity_poly.pdbx_strand_id
1 'polypeptide(L)'
;MSFPSPRHHAGHHEVPADIAGAPRADKIATAVQQDTVEHPAGFVLRPRMIVRCTHHVHSRSTHHALAFLGEIVAVKLSNTLHEPIAELSLLYTRQDLDTEVLAPSTVDNGTAVAIHGQYQVVRSSSKIHVYAAQITEIVQVVRLDLALFGMPYIATGTLWLREDVSVDVDHHIFSVKHEQMVSICRRSCRRQNLLALEEDVLRFCELCRKWYHIGCVPRLQTVAHYRTQNNPSLPAWVTWTPPANADRTTGPDLAPLVTLPIQRNYPDLFPARSVSFEMLLGQVRQDILNPHWRYPTTADAQVTYIQALIRRFTVPDEPLVRWHALNDFIKLMKVPLTDRYLYRCPRSSEHFM
;
A
#
# COMPACT_ATOMS: atom_id res chain seq x y z
N MET A 1 45.73 40.36 -12.67
CA MET A 1 45.62 41.84 -12.75
C MET A 1 44.36 42.22 -11.98
N SER A 2 44.49 42.49 -10.68
CA SER A 2 44.74 43.82 -10.08
C SER A 2 43.41 44.37 -9.54
N PHE A 3 43.26 44.29 -8.21
CA PHE A 3 42.31 45.09 -7.44
C PHE A 3 42.57 46.59 -7.67
N PRO A 4 41.57 47.44 -7.40
CA PRO A 4 41.68 48.19 -6.14
C PRO A 4 40.35 48.44 -5.41
N SER A 5 40.43 48.32 -4.09
CA SER A 5 39.80 49.23 -3.10
C SER A 5 40.96 50.09 -2.53
N PRO A 6 40.84 51.12 -1.63
CA PRO A 6 39.70 51.65 -0.87
C PRO A 6 39.74 53.21 -0.65
N ARG A 7 38.85 53.77 0.21
CA ARG A 7 39.04 54.93 1.15
C ARG A 7 37.72 55.18 1.92
N HIS A 8 37.60 54.95 3.24
CA HIS A 8 38.04 55.71 4.44
C HIS A 8 37.26 56.99 4.78
N HIS A 9 36.55 56.96 5.93
CA HIS A 9 36.59 57.89 7.09
C HIS A 9 35.60 57.33 8.16
N ALA A 10 35.99 56.86 9.34
CA ALA A 10 36.61 57.51 10.52
C ALA A 10 35.65 58.41 11.31
N GLY A 11 35.35 58.00 12.55
CA GLY A 11 34.62 58.75 13.57
C GLY A 11 34.56 57.98 14.88
N HIS A 12 35.55 58.23 15.75
CA HIS A 12 35.66 57.72 17.13
C HIS A 12 34.71 58.46 18.08
N HIS A 13 34.16 57.76 19.07
CA HIS A 13 34.01 58.27 20.44
C HIS A 13 34.02 57.09 21.44
N GLU A 14 34.83 57.22 22.47
CA GLU A 14 35.06 56.25 23.56
C GLU A 14 34.23 56.59 24.82
N VAL A 15 33.57 55.56 25.39
CA VAL A 15 33.60 55.07 26.81
C VAL A 15 32.92 55.94 27.92
N PRO A 16 32.40 55.43 29.10
CA PRO A 16 32.35 54.07 29.70
C PRO A 16 31.00 53.60 30.33
N ALA A 17 31.02 52.34 30.80
CA ALA A 17 30.59 51.85 32.13
C ALA A 17 29.43 50.84 32.19
N ASP A 18 29.75 49.70 32.80
CA ASP A 18 28.88 48.62 33.25
C ASP A 18 27.65 49.10 34.02
N ILE A 19 26.47 48.59 33.64
CA ILE A 19 25.40 48.30 34.59
C ILE A 19 24.81 46.92 34.27
N ALA A 20 25.02 46.01 35.21
CA ALA A 20 24.36 44.73 35.31
C ALA A 20 22.83 44.88 35.20
N GLY A 21 22.24 44.22 34.21
CA GLY A 21 20.79 44.10 34.05
C GLY A 21 20.48 42.74 33.45
N ALA A 22 19.96 41.84 34.27
CA ALA A 22 19.57 40.48 33.91
C ALA A 22 18.68 40.45 32.64
N PRO A 23 18.85 39.46 31.73
CA PRO A 23 17.88 39.26 30.68
C PRO A 23 16.58 38.75 31.31
N ARG A 24 15.56 39.59 31.20
CA ARG A 24 14.16 39.29 31.47
C ARG A 24 13.78 37.94 30.86
N ALA A 25 13.07 37.17 31.67
CA ALA A 25 12.44 35.92 31.31
C ALA A 25 11.27 36.15 30.34
N ASP A 26 11.56 36.39 29.06
CA ASP A 26 10.62 36.07 28.00
C ASP A 26 10.83 34.60 27.63
N LYS A 27 10.15 33.74 28.39
CA LYS A 27 9.91 32.35 27.98
C LYS A 27 9.02 32.38 26.75
N ILE A 28 9.65 32.53 25.58
CA ILE A 28 9.13 31.93 24.35
C ILE A 28 9.07 30.44 24.67
N ALA A 29 7.87 29.96 25.01
CA ALA A 29 7.60 28.54 25.09
C ALA A 29 7.84 27.98 23.69
N THR A 30 9.04 27.43 23.47
CA THR A 30 9.32 26.57 22.34
C THR A 30 8.29 25.45 22.40
N ALA A 31 7.27 25.54 21.56
CA ALA A 31 6.30 24.47 21.40
C ALA A 31 7.08 23.24 20.94
N VAL A 32 7.41 22.36 21.87
CA VAL A 32 7.89 21.02 21.54
C VAL A 32 6.74 20.39 20.77
N GLN A 33 6.91 20.24 19.46
CA GLN A 33 6.02 19.47 18.63
C GLN A 33 6.13 18.03 19.14
N GLN A 34 5.24 17.66 20.06
CA GLN A 34 5.15 16.28 20.52
C GLN A 34 4.53 15.50 19.37
N ASP A 35 5.39 14.84 18.59
CA ASP A 35 4.96 13.97 17.48
C ASP A 35 4.27 12.69 17.99
N THR A 36 4.27 12.47 19.31
CA THR A 36 3.64 11.31 19.95
C THR A 36 2.98 11.67 21.27
N VAL A 37 1.93 10.92 21.63
CA VAL A 37 1.25 11.02 22.94
C VAL A 37 0.96 9.61 23.47
N GLU A 38 1.16 9.41 24.76
CA GLU A 38 0.72 8.19 25.43
C GLU A 38 -0.79 8.24 25.70
N HIS A 39 -1.49 7.25 25.17
CA HIS A 39 -2.90 7.05 25.42
C HIS A 39 -3.12 6.43 26.80
N PRO A 40 -4.19 6.76 27.54
CA PRO A 40 -4.48 6.17 28.87
C PRO A 40 -4.53 4.64 28.89
N ALA A 41 -4.84 4.00 27.76
CA ALA A 41 -4.84 2.54 27.62
C ALA A 41 -3.45 1.93 27.28
N GLY A 42 -2.36 2.71 27.37
CA GLY A 42 -0.98 2.22 27.30
C GLY A 42 -0.37 2.12 25.90
N PHE A 43 -0.99 2.70 24.87
CA PHE A 43 -0.41 2.75 23.51
C PHE A 43 0.02 4.17 23.13
N VAL A 44 0.99 4.28 22.22
CA VAL A 44 1.54 5.56 21.77
C VAL A 44 0.86 5.99 20.48
N LEU A 45 0.12 7.09 20.51
CA LEU A 45 -0.49 7.72 19.35
C LEU A 45 0.57 8.42 18.50
N ARG A 46 0.53 8.20 17.18
CA ARG A 46 1.45 8.80 16.21
C ARG A 46 0.72 9.18 14.91
N PRO A 47 1.20 10.18 14.17
CA PRO A 47 0.72 10.46 12.82
C PRO A 47 0.69 9.19 11.95
N ARG A 48 -0.30 9.12 11.06
CA ARG A 48 -0.62 7.98 10.17
C ARG A 48 -1.14 6.71 10.85
N MET A 49 -1.27 6.68 12.18
CA MET A 49 -2.03 5.61 12.81
C MET A 49 -3.51 5.75 12.48
N ILE A 50 -4.18 4.63 12.26
CA ILE A 50 -5.62 4.59 12.09
C ILE A 50 -6.22 4.12 13.40
N VAL A 51 -7.22 4.85 13.85
CA VAL A 51 -7.84 4.67 15.16
C VAL A 51 -9.34 4.56 15.02
N ARG A 52 -9.95 3.82 15.94
CA ARG A 52 -11.38 3.89 16.18
C ARG A 52 -11.63 4.88 17.31
N CYS A 53 -12.61 5.74 17.10
CA CYS A 53 -13.02 6.71 18.10
C CYS A 53 -14.50 6.53 18.43
N THR A 54 -14.89 6.90 19.65
CA THR A 54 -16.29 7.05 20.05
C THR A 54 -16.64 8.54 20.18
N HIS A 55 -17.79 8.94 19.65
CA HIS A 55 -18.31 10.30 19.86
C HIS A 55 -19.62 10.26 20.62
N HIS A 56 -19.73 11.14 21.61
CA HIS A 56 -21.03 11.58 22.10
C HIS A 56 -21.60 12.56 21.07
N VAL A 57 -22.24 12.05 20.01
CA VAL A 57 -23.08 12.80 19.04
C VAL A 57 -22.37 13.93 18.27
N HIS A 58 -22.13 13.75 16.97
CA HIS A 58 -21.68 14.84 16.10
C HIS A 58 -22.86 15.76 15.76
N SER A 59 -22.80 17.05 16.11
CA SER A 59 -23.91 18.01 15.91
C SER A 59 -24.21 18.39 14.45
N ARG A 60 -23.46 17.84 13.48
CA ARG A 60 -23.55 18.18 12.06
C ARG A 60 -23.69 16.97 11.14
N SER A 61 -23.80 15.76 11.67
CA SER A 61 -24.06 14.58 10.84
C SER A 61 -25.12 13.72 11.50
N THR A 62 -26.26 13.58 10.85
CA THR A 62 -27.27 12.56 11.15
C THR A 62 -26.80 11.14 10.78
N HIS A 63 -25.58 10.98 10.25
CA HIS A 63 -25.12 9.75 9.58
C HIS A 63 -23.87 9.09 10.17
N HIS A 64 -23.18 9.69 11.14
CA HIS A 64 -22.05 9.01 11.79
C HIS A 64 -22.52 8.09 12.92
N ALA A 65 -22.09 6.83 12.88
CA ALA A 65 -22.27 5.88 13.97
C ALA A 65 -21.62 6.38 15.27
N LEU A 66 -22.06 5.85 16.41
CA LEU A 66 -21.48 6.11 17.74
C LEU A 66 -19.97 5.84 17.81
N ALA A 67 -19.43 5.08 16.85
CA ALA A 67 -18.01 4.87 16.64
C ALA A 67 -17.64 5.09 15.16
N PHE A 68 -16.49 5.71 14.91
CA PHE A 68 -15.99 6.01 13.56
C PHE A 68 -14.47 5.74 13.45
N LEU A 69 -13.97 5.71 12.22
CA LEU A 69 -12.54 5.55 11.93
C LEU A 69 -11.91 6.89 11.55
N GLY A 70 -10.67 7.11 12.00
CA GLY A 70 -9.90 8.29 11.63
C GLY A 70 -8.41 7.97 11.51
N GLU A 71 -7.73 8.66 10.60
CA GLU A 71 -6.28 8.68 10.50
C GLU A 71 -5.74 9.87 11.28
N ILE A 72 -4.79 9.63 12.18
CA ILE A 72 -4.13 10.70 12.93
C ILE A 72 -3.27 11.51 11.97
N VAL A 73 -3.62 12.78 11.80
CA VAL A 73 -2.83 13.75 11.02
C VAL A 73 -1.76 14.37 11.91
N ALA A 74 -2.15 14.76 13.12
CA ALA A 74 -1.26 15.36 14.10
C ALA A 74 -1.76 15.08 15.51
N VAL A 75 -0.85 15.16 16.47
CA VAL A 75 -1.18 15.13 17.90
C VAL A 75 -0.73 16.45 18.52
N LYS A 76 -1.56 17.01 19.39
CA LYS A 76 -1.36 18.34 20.01
C LYS A 76 -1.80 18.30 21.46
N LEU A 77 -1.42 19.31 22.23
CA LEU A 77 -1.99 19.57 23.55
C LEU A 77 -3.11 20.61 23.40
N SER A 78 -4.26 20.37 24.03
CA SER A 78 -5.33 21.35 24.10
C SER A 78 -4.85 22.57 24.89
N ASN A 79 -4.97 23.76 24.31
CA ASN A 79 -4.63 24.99 25.00
C ASN A 79 -5.57 25.30 26.17
N THR A 80 -6.77 24.72 26.18
CA THR A 80 -7.82 25.02 27.17
C THR A 80 -7.80 24.05 28.34
N LEU A 81 -7.74 22.75 28.05
CA LEU A 81 -7.79 21.70 29.08
C LEU A 81 -6.41 21.14 29.43
N HIS A 82 -5.37 21.51 28.68
CA HIS A 82 -4.04 20.90 28.77
C HIS A 82 -4.04 19.37 28.61
N GLU A 83 -5.07 18.85 27.92
CA GLU A 83 -5.23 17.44 27.61
C GLU A 83 -4.75 17.14 26.18
N PRO A 84 -4.22 15.93 25.93
CA PRO A 84 -3.84 15.54 24.59
C PRO A 84 -5.04 15.43 23.64
N ILE A 85 -4.91 16.03 22.47
CA ILE A 85 -5.89 15.98 21.38
C ILE A 85 -5.24 15.45 20.10
N ALA A 86 -5.99 14.66 19.34
CA ALA A 86 -5.59 14.20 18.01
C ALA A 86 -6.40 14.94 16.94
N GLU A 87 -5.73 15.51 15.96
CA GLU A 87 -6.34 15.96 14.70
C GLU A 87 -6.46 14.75 13.78
N LEU A 88 -7.69 14.42 13.38
CA LEU A 88 -7.99 13.24 12.57
C LEU A 88 -8.53 13.64 11.20
N SER A 89 -8.09 12.93 10.16
CA SER A 89 -8.81 12.83 8.89
C SER A 89 -9.81 11.68 8.97
N LEU A 90 -11.09 11.95 8.69
CA LEU A 90 -12.13 10.92 8.77
C LEU A 90 -11.91 9.82 7.72
N LEU A 91 -12.25 8.59 8.07
CA LEU A 91 -12.22 7.44 7.16
C LEU A 91 -13.62 6.86 7.06
N TYR A 92 -14.09 6.69 5.82
CA TYR A 92 -15.40 6.16 5.51
C TYR A 92 -15.30 4.72 5.03
N THR A 93 -16.08 3.83 5.63
CA THR A 93 -16.29 2.47 5.14
C THR A 93 -17.26 2.49 3.97
N ARG A 94 -17.36 1.35 3.25
CA ARG A 94 -18.40 1.14 2.24
C ARG A 94 -19.81 1.46 2.75
N GLN A 95 -20.13 1.09 3.99
CA GLN A 95 -21.45 1.35 4.58
C GLN A 95 -21.69 2.85 4.81
N ASP A 96 -20.66 3.59 5.23
CA ASP A 96 -20.77 5.04 5.43
C ASP A 96 -20.93 5.79 4.10
N LEU A 97 -20.40 5.23 3.00
CA LEU A 97 -20.49 5.80 1.66
C LEU A 97 -21.76 5.39 0.91
N ASP A 98 -22.56 4.44 1.44
CA ASP A 98 -23.82 4.01 0.83
C ASP A 98 -24.94 5.02 1.15
N THR A 99 -24.81 6.21 0.57
CA THR A 99 -25.74 7.34 0.73
C THR A 99 -26.45 7.63 -0.59
N GLU A 100 -27.51 8.44 -0.59
CA GLU A 100 -28.25 8.78 -1.82
C GLU A 100 -27.35 9.32 -2.94
N VAL A 101 -26.24 10.02 -2.61
CA VAL A 101 -25.35 10.64 -3.58
C VAL A 101 -24.10 9.83 -3.92
N LEU A 102 -23.73 8.86 -3.07
CA LEU A 102 -22.54 8.03 -3.27
C LEU A 102 -22.82 6.54 -3.43
N ALA A 103 -24.07 6.11 -3.34
CA ALA A 103 -24.45 4.72 -3.55
C ALA A 103 -23.94 4.22 -4.91
N PRO A 104 -23.57 2.93 -5.03
CA PRO A 104 -23.09 2.36 -6.29
C PRO A 104 -24.06 2.55 -7.48
N SER A 105 -25.35 2.71 -7.19
CA SER A 105 -26.41 2.94 -8.19
C SER A 105 -26.51 4.38 -8.68
N THR A 106 -25.94 5.36 -7.98
CA THR A 106 -26.10 6.79 -8.28
C THR A 106 -24.85 7.45 -8.82
N VAL A 107 -23.67 6.93 -8.48
CA VAL A 107 -22.39 7.43 -9.02
C VAL A 107 -22.04 6.77 -10.36
N ASP A 108 -21.12 7.41 -11.11
CA ASP A 108 -20.56 6.77 -12.28
C ASP A 108 -19.76 5.52 -11.90
N ASN A 109 -19.67 4.58 -12.84
CA ASN A 109 -19.03 3.29 -12.63
C ASN A 109 -17.57 3.41 -12.16
N GLY A 110 -16.86 4.47 -12.59
CA GLY A 110 -15.48 4.69 -12.21
C GLY A 110 -15.33 5.12 -10.77
N THR A 111 -16.18 6.05 -10.34
CA THR A 111 -16.32 6.44 -8.94
C THR A 111 -16.70 5.23 -8.08
N ALA A 112 -17.68 4.42 -8.50
CA ALA A 112 -18.10 3.24 -7.74
C ALA A 112 -16.93 2.27 -7.48
N VAL A 113 -16.17 1.96 -8.54
CA VAL A 113 -14.97 1.11 -8.47
C VAL A 113 -13.90 1.68 -7.55
N ALA A 114 -13.80 3.00 -7.44
CA ALA A 114 -12.75 3.64 -6.65
C ALA A 114 -12.99 3.61 -5.14
N ILE A 115 -14.25 3.58 -4.69
CA ILE A 115 -14.61 3.78 -3.28
C ILE A 115 -15.41 2.65 -2.62
N HIS A 116 -15.96 1.68 -3.38
CA HIS A 116 -16.86 0.64 -2.85
C HIS A 116 -16.24 -0.76 -2.69
N GLY A 117 -14.93 -0.87 -2.42
CA GLY A 117 -14.31 -2.14 -2.02
C GLY A 117 -14.93 -2.72 -0.74
N GLN A 118 -14.99 -4.04 -0.58
CA GLN A 118 -15.73 -4.71 0.50
C GLN A 118 -15.16 -4.35 1.89
N TYR A 119 -13.84 -4.23 1.99
CA TYR A 119 -13.12 -3.85 3.22
C TYR A 119 -12.33 -2.55 3.02
N GLN A 120 -12.69 -1.78 1.99
CA GLN A 120 -12.05 -0.51 1.73
C GLN A 120 -12.50 0.53 2.75
N VAL A 121 -11.54 1.30 3.24
CA VAL A 121 -11.79 2.60 3.86
C VAL A 121 -11.26 3.71 2.97
N VAL A 122 -11.99 4.81 2.90
CA VAL A 122 -11.67 5.95 2.04
C VAL A 122 -11.42 7.18 2.89
N ARG A 123 -10.29 7.84 2.65
CA ARG A 123 -9.88 9.04 3.37
C ARG A 123 -10.75 10.22 2.99
N SER A 124 -11.20 10.96 4.00
CA SER A 124 -11.83 12.26 3.82
C SER A 124 -10.83 13.40 3.86
N SER A 125 -11.09 14.45 3.07
CA SER A 125 -10.44 15.75 3.23
C SER A 125 -10.82 16.42 4.56
N SER A 126 -11.98 16.08 5.13
CA SER A 126 -12.51 16.68 6.34
C SER A 126 -11.67 16.27 7.55
N LYS A 127 -11.40 17.26 8.40
CA LYS A 127 -10.62 17.07 9.62
C LYS A 127 -11.42 17.42 10.85
N ILE A 128 -11.21 16.65 11.91
CA ILE A 128 -11.80 16.89 13.23
C ILE A 128 -10.73 16.83 14.31
N HIS A 129 -11.06 17.31 15.50
CA HIS A 129 -10.23 17.13 16.68
C HIS A 129 -10.98 16.26 17.67
N VAL A 130 -10.29 15.29 18.25
CA VAL A 130 -10.82 14.45 19.34
C VAL A 130 -9.85 14.44 20.51
N TYR A 131 -10.38 14.27 21.71
CA TYR A 131 -9.55 14.00 22.87
C TYR A 131 -8.95 12.60 22.78
N ALA A 132 -7.72 12.43 23.29
CA ALA A 132 -7.08 11.12 23.30
C ALA A 132 -7.97 10.07 23.96
N ALA A 133 -8.66 10.40 25.05
CA ALA A 133 -9.58 9.50 25.76
C ALA A 133 -10.76 8.97 24.92
N GLN A 134 -11.07 9.60 23.77
CA GLN A 134 -12.11 9.13 22.85
C GLN A 134 -11.61 8.07 21.87
N ILE A 135 -10.29 7.81 21.83
CA ILE A 135 -9.68 6.79 20.99
C ILE A 135 -9.77 5.44 21.71
N THR A 136 -10.53 4.51 21.16
CA THR A 136 -10.77 3.22 21.82
C THR A 136 -9.75 2.16 21.42
N GLU A 137 -9.24 2.21 20.18
CA GLU A 137 -8.29 1.23 19.67
C GLU A 137 -7.48 1.77 18.49
N ILE A 138 -6.31 1.17 18.26
CA ILE A 138 -5.56 1.29 17.01
C ILE A 138 -6.06 0.20 16.06
N VAL A 139 -6.46 0.58 14.86
CA VAL A 139 -6.99 -0.31 13.84
C VAL A 139 -5.94 -0.53 12.76
N GLN A 140 -5.67 -1.80 12.47
CA GLN A 140 -4.77 -2.18 11.39
C GLN A 140 -5.47 -2.01 10.04
N VAL A 141 -4.86 -1.21 9.17
CA VAL A 141 -5.34 -0.97 7.81
C VAL A 141 -4.17 -1.06 6.85
N VAL A 142 -4.32 -1.90 5.83
CA VAL A 142 -3.30 -2.09 4.80
C VAL A 142 -3.34 -0.93 3.81
N ARG A 143 -2.21 -0.25 3.61
CA ARG A 143 -2.09 0.87 2.69
C ARG A 143 -1.69 0.39 1.30
N LEU A 144 -2.45 0.83 0.29
CA LEU A 144 -2.25 0.49 -1.10
C LEU A 144 -1.84 1.74 -1.87
N ASP A 145 -0.65 1.68 -2.44
CA ASP A 145 -0.16 2.63 -3.41
C ASP A 145 -0.07 1.92 -4.77
N LEU A 146 -0.95 2.32 -5.69
CA LEU A 146 -1.03 1.72 -7.02
C LEU A 146 0.19 2.05 -7.90
N ALA A 147 0.98 3.06 -7.53
CA ALA A 147 2.20 3.42 -8.24
C ALA A 147 3.33 2.43 -7.97
N LEU A 148 3.25 1.71 -6.85
CA LEU A 148 4.21 0.68 -6.50
C LEU A 148 4.02 -0.57 -7.37
N PHE A 149 5.16 -1.22 -7.66
CA PHE A 149 5.19 -2.48 -8.40
C PHE A 149 4.31 -3.54 -7.72
N GLY A 150 4.37 -3.62 -6.39
CA GLY A 150 3.75 -4.66 -5.61
C GLY A 150 2.74 -4.12 -4.61
N MET A 151 1.63 -4.85 -4.41
CA MET A 151 0.76 -4.63 -3.26
C MET A 151 1.15 -5.55 -2.10
N PRO A 152 1.04 -5.09 -0.84
CA PRO A 152 1.16 -5.95 0.33
C PRO A 152 0.09 -7.05 0.30
N TYR A 153 0.36 -8.15 0.99
CA TYR A 153 -0.63 -9.20 1.21
C TYR A 153 -1.77 -8.67 2.11
N ILE A 154 -3.02 -8.86 1.67
CA ILE A 154 -4.22 -8.48 2.41
C ILE A 154 -4.92 -9.77 2.85
N ALA A 155 -5.01 -9.99 4.17
CA ALA A 155 -5.77 -11.12 4.68
C ALA A 155 -7.28 -10.85 4.53
N THR A 156 -8.08 -11.92 4.55
CA THR A 156 -9.55 -11.79 4.47
C THR A 156 -10.07 -10.96 5.63
N GLY A 157 -10.95 -9.99 5.35
CA GLY A 157 -11.54 -9.14 6.39
C GLY A 157 -10.63 -8.04 6.89
N THR A 158 -9.38 -7.95 6.41
CA THR A 158 -8.49 -6.84 6.74
C THR A 158 -8.92 -5.59 6.01
N LEU A 159 -9.07 -4.50 6.76
CA LEU A 159 -9.33 -3.19 6.17
C LEU A 159 -8.14 -2.74 5.32
N TRP A 160 -8.43 -2.06 4.22
CA TRP A 160 -7.40 -1.50 3.36
C TRP A 160 -7.79 -0.11 2.85
N LEU A 161 -6.79 0.71 2.54
CA LEU A 161 -6.98 2.07 2.04
C LEU A 161 -6.13 2.32 0.82
N ARG A 162 -6.68 3.03 -0.16
CA ARG A 162 -5.95 3.53 -1.33
C ARG A 162 -5.42 4.92 -1.05
N GLU A 163 -4.14 5.14 -1.29
CA GLU A 163 -3.52 6.45 -1.09
C GLU A 163 -3.87 7.44 -2.20
N ASP A 164 -4.33 6.96 -3.37
CA ASP A 164 -4.66 7.79 -4.54
C ASP A 164 -6.12 8.24 -4.63
N VAL A 165 -6.96 7.86 -3.65
CA VAL A 165 -8.39 8.15 -3.62
C VAL A 165 -8.77 8.78 -2.29
N SER A 166 -9.40 9.94 -2.35
CA SER A 166 -10.00 10.62 -1.21
C SER A 166 -11.40 11.11 -1.54
N VAL A 167 -12.20 11.39 -0.51
CA VAL A 167 -13.55 11.93 -0.64
C VAL A 167 -13.60 13.28 0.05
N ASP A 168 -14.00 14.31 -0.69
CA ASP A 168 -14.33 15.60 -0.10
C ASP A 168 -15.75 15.57 0.43
N VAL A 169 -15.97 16.14 1.61
CA VAL A 169 -17.31 16.30 2.18
C VAL A 169 -17.50 17.78 2.45
N ASP A 170 -18.20 18.45 1.55
CA ASP A 170 -18.54 19.86 1.66
C ASP A 170 -20.06 20.02 1.70
N HIS A 171 -20.62 20.56 2.79
CA HIS A 171 -22.07 20.74 2.97
C HIS A 171 -22.92 19.49 2.62
N HIS A 172 -22.46 18.29 3.01
CA HIS A 172 -23.07 16.98 2.68
C HIS A 172 -22.99 16.55 1.21
N ILE A 173 -22.26 17.30 0.38
CA ILE A 173 -21.93 16.91 -0.98
C ILE A 173 -20.61 16.16 -0.92
N PHE A 174 -20.64 14.93 -1.40
CA PHE A 174 -19.46 14.11 -1.52
C PHE A 174 -18.86 14.26 -2.93
N SER A 175 -17.54 14.41 -3.02
CA SER A 175 -16.84 14.34 -4.31
C SER A 175 -15.61 13.47 -4.18
N VAL A 176 -15.33 12.63 -5.18
CA VAL A 176 -14.13 11.80 -5.19
C VAL A 176 -12.98 12.57 -5.81
N LYS A 177 -11.89 12.69 -5.06
CA LYS A 177 -10.63 13.25 -5.52
C LYS A 177 -9.68 12.11 -5.86
N HIS A 178 -9.19 12.14 -7.09
CA HIS A 178 -8.13 11.26 -7.57
C HIS A 178 -6.83 12.05 -7.60
N GLU A 179 -6.09 12.03 -6.49
CA GLU A 179 -4.90 12.87 -6.33
C GLU A 179 -3.76 12.43 -7.26
N GLN A 180 -3.69 11.13 -7.58
CA GLN A 180 -2.72 10.57 -8.51
C GLN A 180 -3.31 9.33 -9.21
N MET A 181 -4.12 9.49 -10.27
CA MET A 181 -4.60 8.32 -11.03
C MET A 181 -3.40 7.58 -11.66
N VAL A 182 -2.99 6.49 -11.02
CA VAL A 182 -2.05 5.56 -11.63
C VAL A 182 -2.81 4.83 -12.72
N SER A 183 -2.52 5.18 -13.98
CA SER A 183 -3.20 4.57 -15.11
C SER A 183 -2.93 3.05 -15.12
N ILE A 184 -3.94 2.25 -14.87
CA ILE A 184 -3.89 0.80 -15.02
C ILE A 184 -4.32 0.46 -16.45
N CYS A 185 -3.70 -0.53 -17.06
CA CYS A 185 -4.02 -0.99 -18.41
C CYS A 185 -3.70 0.05 -19.52
N ARG A 186 -4.40 -0.10 -20.66
CA ARG A 186 -4.28 0.71 -21.88
C ARG A 186 -5.42 1.72 -21.95
N ARG A 187 -5.20 2.86 -22.60
CA ARG A 187 -6.18 3.96 -22.74
C ARG A 187 -7.57 3.51 -23.21
N SER A 188 -7.66 2.50 -24.07
CA SER A 188 -8.91 1.92 -24.58
C SER A 188 -9.53 0.84 -23.67
N CYS A 189 -9.12 0.75 -22.41
CA CYS A 189 -9.67 -0.19 -21.44
C CYS A 189 -11.12 0.18 -21.10
N ARG A 190 -12.02 -0.81 -21.15
CA ARG A 190 -13.44 -0.63 -20.79
C ARG A 190 -13.64 -0.32 -19.30
N ARG A 191 -12.69 -0.71 -18.45
CA ARG A 191 -12.63 -0.35 -17.03
C ARG A 191 -12.04 1.05 -16.80
N GLN A 192 -11.89 1.86 -17.86
CA GLN A 192 -11.43 3.26 -17.79
C GLN A 192 -10.07 3.46 -17.09
N ASN A 193 -9.20 2.44 -17.13
CA ASN A 193 -7.91 2.42 -16.44
C ASN A 193 -7.98 2.36 -14.90
N LEU A 194 -9.12 1.92 -14.35
CA LEU A 194 -9.37 1.79 -12.92
C LEU A 194 -9.17 0.35 -12.45
N LEU A 195 -9.02 0.17 -11.14
CA LEU A 195 -8.88 -1.13 -10.48
C LEU A 195 -9.96 -1.30 -9.42
N ALA A 196 -10.81 -2.30 -9.62
CA ALA A 196 -11.64 -2.89 -8.58
C ALA A 196 -10.85 -4.02 -7.91
N LEU A 197 -10.29 -3.77 -6.73
CA LEU A 197 -9.27 -4.64 -6.13
C LEU A 197 -9.76 -6.08 -5.89
N GLU A 198 -11.04 -6.31 -5.62
CA GLU A 198 -11.60 -7.64 -5.39
C GLU A 198 -12.06 -8.34 -6.67
N GLU A 199 -12.37 -7.59 -7.73
CA GLU A 199 -12.97 -8.12 -8.97
C GLU A 199 -11.95 -8.30 -10.10
N ASP A 200 -11.03 -7.35 -10.22
CA ASP A 200 -10.15 -7.27 -11.38
C ASP A 200 -8.95 -8.19 -11.23
N VAL A 201 -8.74 -9.02 -12.25
CA VAL A 201 -7.51 -9.79 -12.40
C VAL A 201 -6.57 -9.02 -13.31
N LEU A 202 -5.40 -8.61 -12.78
CA LEU A 202 -4.41 -7.85 -13.54
C LEU A 202 -3.14 -8.67 -13.79
N ARG A 203 -2.54 -8.54 -14.96
CA ARG A 203 -1.22 -9.07 -15.32
C ARG A 203 -0.19 -7.96 -15.34
N PHE A 204 1.01 -8.25 -14.86
CA PHE A 204 2.12 -7.31 -14.91
C PHE A 204 3.05 -7.61 -16.09
N CYS A 205 3.35 -6.58 -16.87
CA CYS A 205 4.45 -6.63 -17.83
C CYS A 205 5.73 -6.16 -17.16
N GLU A 206 6.67 -7.07 -16.94
CA GLU A 206 7.97 -6.76 -16.33
C GLU A 206 8.82 -5.79 -17.17
N LEU A 207 8.68 -5.84 -18.50
CA LEU A 207 9.41 -4.97 -19.42
C LEU A 207 8.82 -3.56 -19.50
N CYS A 208 7.49 -3.45 -19.56
CA CYS A 208 6.83 -2.13 -19.57
C CYS A 208 6.66 -1.52 -18.18
N ARG A 209 6.84 -2.33 -17.13
CA ARG A 209 6.47 -2.04 -15.73
C ARG A 209 5.07 -1.47 -15.59
N LYS A 210 4.10 -2.15 -16.21
CA LYS A 210 2.69 -1.76 -16.19
C LYS A 210 1.74 -2.93 -15.96
N TRP A 211 0.66 -2.61 -15.27
CA TRP A 211 -0.47 -3.50 -15.01
C TRP A 211 -1.47 -3.45 -16.16
N TYR A 212 -2.08 -4.60 -16.47
CA TYR A 212 -3.14 -4.70 -17.47
C TYR A 212 -4.24 -5.65 -17.01
N HIS A 213 -5.50 -5.27 -17.17
CA HIS A 213 -6.61 -6.21 -16.99
C HIS A 213 -6.45 -7.41 -17.92
N ILE A 214 -6.67 -8.61 -17.38
CA ILE A 214 -6.51 -9.87 -18.12
C ILE A 214 -7.41 -9.91 -19.37
N GLY A 215 -8.61 -9.34 -19.30
CA GLY A 215 -9.53 -9.24 -20.44
C GLY A 215 -9.14 -8.20 -21.50
N CYS A 216 -8.15 -7.36 -21.23
CA CYS A 216 -7.65 -6.35 -22.18
C CYS A 216 -6.38 -6.79 -22.91
N VAL A 217 -5.83 -7.95 -22.57
CA VAL A 217 -4.59 -8.48 -23.13
C VAL A 217 -4.88 -9.80 -23.86
N PRO A 218 -4.29 -10.03 -25.05
CA PRO A 218 -4.46 -11.30 -25.75
C PRO A 218 -3.91 -12.44 -24.90
N ARG A 219 -4.78 -13.40 -24.57
CA ARG A 219 -4.39 -14.67 -23.97
C ARG A 219 -3.65 -15.51 -25.02
N LEU A 220 -2.54 -16.08 -24.61
CA LEU A 220 -1.73 -16.98 -25.43
C LEU A 220 -1.91 -18.42 -24.92
N GLN A 221 -0.92 -19.26 -25.19
CA GLN A 221 -0.84 -20.61 -24.68
C GLN A 221 -0.19 -20.66 -23.29
N THR A 222 -0.15 -21.87 -22.74
CA THR A 222 0.34 -22.15 -21.40
C THR A 222 1.87 -22.22 -21.38
N VAL A 223 2.48 -22.06 -20.20
CA VAL A 223 3.93 -22.25 -20.02
C VAL A 223 4.35 -23.66 -20.47
N ALA A 224 3.54 -24.68 -20.17
CA ALA A 224 3.78 -26.05 -20.63
C ALA A 224 3.87 -26.14 -22.16
N HIS A 225 2.92 -25.55 -22.88
CA HIS A 225 2.90 -25.55 -24.34
C HIS A 225 4.17 -24.90 -24.92
N TYR A 226 4.53 -23.71 -24.46
CA TYR A 226 5.70 -22.99 -24.99
C TYR A 226 7.02 -23.71 -24.73
N ARG A 227 7.15 -24.39 -23.59
CA ARG A 227 8.33 -25.21 -23.28
C ARG A 227 8.50 -26.37 -24.26
N THR A 228 7.42 -27.01 -24.70
CA THR A 228 7.50 -28.11 -25.67
C THR A 228 7.96 -27.66 -27.07
N GLN A 229 7.85 -26.37 -27.39
CA GLN A 229 8.17 -25.83 -28.71
C GLN A 229 9.64 -25.38 -28.84
N ASN A 230 10.46 -25.44 -27.78
CA ASN A 230 11.85 -24.98 -27.77
C ASN A 230 12.04 -23.60 -28.43
N ASN A 231 11.12 -22.66 -28.17
CA ASN A 231 11.21 -21.33 -28.77
C ASN A 231 12.30 -20.50 -28.07
N PRO A 232 13.37 -20.09 -28.78
CA PRO A 232 14.47 -19.32 -28.20
C PRO A 232 14.09 -17.89 -27.82
N SER A 233 12.95 -17.38 -28.30
CA SER A 233 12.46 -16.02 -28.01
C SER A 233 11.70 -15.93 -26.68
N LEU A 234 11.61 -17.02 -25.91
CA LEU A 234 10.90 -17.03 -24.64
C LEU A 234 11.70 -16.34 -23.54
N PRO A 235 11.04 -15.61 -22.62
CA PRO A 235 11.72 -15.07 -21.45
C PRO A 235 12.39 -16.16 -20.62
N ALA A 236 13.56 -15.84 -20.04
CA ALA A 236 14.32 -16.78 -19.23
C ALA A 236 13.50 -17.40 -18.09
N TRP A 237 12.59 -16.64 -17.46
CA TRP A 237 11.73 -17.16 -16.40
C TRP A 237 10.72 -18.21 -16.89
N VAL A 238 10.32 -18.19 -18.18
CA VAL A 238 9.42 -19.19 -18.77
C VAL A 238 10.16 -20.49 -18.99
N THR A 239 11.42 -20.45 -19.44
CA THR A 239 12.23 -21.64 -19.74
C THR A 239 13.04 -22.13 -18.54
N TRP A 240 13.08 -21.37 -17.44
CA TRP A 240 13.88 -21.71 -16.27
C TRP A 240 13.54 -23.08 -15.66
N THR A 241 14.58 -23.85 -15.35
CA THR A 241 14.46 -25.14 -14.65
C THR A 241 15.37 -25.16 -13.44
N PRO A 242 14.94 -25.81 -12.33
CA PRO A 242 15.78 -25.93 -11.16
C PRO A 242 16.97 -26.85 -11.44
N PRO A 243 18.10 -26.66 -10.74
CA PRO A 243 19.28 -27.53 -10.87
C PRO A 243 18.93 -29.02 -10.73
N ALA A 244 19.71 -29.89 -11.39
CA ALA A 244 19.46 -31.34 -11.39
C ALA A 244 19.52 -31.98 -9.99
N ASN A 245 20.27 -31.38 -9.06
CA ASN A 245 20.44 -31.83 -7.69
C ASN A 245 19.41 -31.23 -6.70
N ALA A 246 18.41 -30.49 -7.16
CA ALA A 246 17.35 -29.99 -6.31
C ALA A 246 16.46 -31.15 -5.82
N ASP A 247 16.24 -31.26 -4.51
CA ASP A 247 15.19 -32.12 -3.97
C ASP A 247 13.82 -31.58 -4.41
N ARG A 248 13.12 -32.38 -5.22
CA ARG A 248 11.76 -32.13 -5.72
C ARG A 248 10.71 -33.06 -5.10
N THR A 249 11.14 -34.03 -4.28
CA THR A 249 10.27 -35.08 -3.75
C THR A 249 9.76 -34.76 -2.36
N THR A 250 10.56 -34.06 -1.54
CA THR A 250 10.20 -33.76 -0.14
C THR A 250 9.95 -32.28 0.15
N GLY A 251 10.36 -31.38 -0.74
CA GLY A 251 10.27 -29.93 -0.57
C GLY A 251 9.31 -29.22 -1.53
N PRO A 252 8.91 -27.98 -1.20
CA PRO A 252 8.10 -27.15 -2.10
C PRO A 252 8.94 -26.67 -3.30
N ASP A 253 8.71 -27.27 -4.47
CA ASP A 253 9.43 -26.92 -5.71
C ASP A 253 9.28 -25.43 -6.04
N LEU A 254 10.40 -24.71 -6.08
CA LEU A 254 10.41 -23.27 -6.39
C LEU A 254 10.18 -23.01 -7.88
N ALA A 255 10.37 -23.98 -8.77
CA ALA A 255 10.15 -23.81 -10.21
C ALA A 255 8.73 -23.33 -10.54
N PRO A 256 7.68 -23.85 -9.86
CA PRO A 256 6.37 -23.25 -9.80
C PRO A 256 6.32 -21.74 -9.56
N LEU A 257 7.21 -21.15 -8.78
CA LEU A 257 7.16 -19.71 -8.47
C LEU A 257 7.80 -18.88 -9.56
N VAL A 258 8.98 -19.32 -10.03
CA VAL A 258 9.72 -18.64 -11.10
C VAL A 258 8.86 -18.49 -12.34
N THR A 259 8.16 -19.57 -12.67
CA THR A 259 7.43 -19.71 -13.93
C THR A 259 5.98 -19.25 -13.85
N LEU A 260 5.54 -18.70 -12.72
CA LEU A 260 4.19 -18.18 -12.54
C LEU A 260 4.09 -16.74 -13.05
N PRO A 261 3.28 -16.44 -14.08
CA PRO A 261 2.97 -15.07 -14.51
C PRO A 261 2.58 -14.16 -13.34
N ILE A 262 3.18 -12.98 -13.24
CA ILE A 262 2.88 -12.04 -12.15
C ILE A 262 1.46 -11.49 -12.33
N GLN A 263 0.65 -11.68 -11.29
CA GLN A 263 -0.76 -11.29 -11.31
C GLN A 263 -1.25 -10.75 -9.97
N ARG A 264 -2.19 -9.81 -10.07
CA ARG A 264 -3.11 -9.35 -9.03
C ARG A 264 -4.34 -10.24 -9.01
N ASN A 265 -4.65 -10.75 -7.83
CA ASN A 265 -5.82 -11.57 -7.52
C ASN A 265 -5.82 -12.93 -8.21
N TYR A 266 -6.32 -13.95 -7.51
CA TYR A 266 -6.45 -15.29 -8.04
C TYR A 266 -7.82 -15.81 -7.66
N PRO A 267 -8.90 -15.33 -8.31
CA PRO A 267 -10.27 -15.64 -7.89
C PRO A 267 -10.56 -17.15 -7.87
N ASP A 268 -9.90 -17.93 -8.75
CA ASP A 268 -10.01 -19.38 -8.80
C ASP A 268 -9.41 -20.09 -7.57
N LEU A 269 -8.42 -19.48 -6.93
CA LEU A 269 -7.72 -20.05 -5.75
C LEU A 269 -8.16 -19.42 -4.43
N PHE A 270 -8.50 -18.13 -4.48
CA PHE A 270 -8.83 -17.28 -3.34
C PHE A 270 -10.08 -16.45 -3.68
N PRO A 271 -11.26 -17.07 -3.74
CA PRO A 271 -12.50 -16.36 -4.03
C PRO A 271 -12.75 -15.28 -2.95
N ALA A 272 -13.21 -14.11 -3.38
CA ALA A 272 -13.50 -12.94 -2.53
C ALA A 272 -12.30 -12.41 -1.73
N ARG A 273 -11.07 -12.66 -2.18
CA ARG A 273 -9.84 -12.18 -1.52
C ARG A 273 -8.93 -11.48 -2.51
N SER A 274 -8.48 -10.29 -2.12
CA SER A 274 -7.45 -9.58 -2.86
C SER A 274 -6.08 -10.08 -2.45
N VAL A 275 -5.49 -10.92 -3.28
CA VAL A 275 -4.21 -11.58 -2.98
C VAL A 275 -3.16 -11.15 -3.99
N SER A 276 -2.08 -10.55 -3.47
CA SER A 276 -0.90 -10.12 -4.22
C SER A 276 0.34 -10.84 -3.69
N PHE A 277 1.10 -11.44 -4.60
CA PHE A 277 2.43 -12.02 -4.34
C PHE A 277 3.49 -11.43 -5.27
N GLU A 278 3.23 -10.24 -5.81
CA GLU A 278 3.99 -9.61 -6.90
C GLU A 278 5.43 -9.35 -6.51
N MET A 279 5.62 -8.77 -5.32
CA MET A 279 6.94 -8.49 -4.77
C MET A 279 7.72 -9.78 -4.53
N LEU A 280 7.03 -10.82 -4.07
CA LEU A 280 7.63 -12.12 -3.81
C LEU A 280 8.07 -12.78 -5.13
N LEU A 281 7.18 -12.89 -6.11
CA LEU A 281 7.50 -13.46 -7.42
C LEU A 281 8.63 -12.66 -8.12
N GLY A 282 8.57 -11.34 -8.05
CA GLY A 282 9.64 -10.47 -8.55
C GLY A 282 10.97 -10.72 -7.85
N GLN A 283 10.98 -10.86 -6.53
CA GLN A 283 12.19 -11.15 -5.76
C GLN A 283 12.76 -12.53 -6.09
N VAL A 284 11.93 -13.58 -6.19
CA VAL A 284 12.38 -14.94 -6.58
C VAL A 284 13.05 -14.91 -7.96
N ARG A 285 12.46 -14.20 -8.92
CA ARG A 285 13.04 -14.04 -10.26
C ARG A 285 14.37 -13.28 -10.23
N GLN A 286 14.48 -12.23 -9.42
CA GLN A 286 15.73 -11.49 -9.24
C GLN A 286 16.83 -12.33 -8.59
N ASP A 287 16.48 -13.09 -7.55
CA ASP A 287 17.41 -13.96 -6.83
C ASP A 287 18.02 -15.01 -7.77
N ILE A 288 17.19 -15.62 -8.62
CA ILE A 288 17.64 -16.63 -9.58
C ILE A 288 18.60 -16.08 -10.65
N LEU A 289 18.43 -14.80 -11.01
CA LEU A 289 19.32 -14.13 -11.95
C LEU A 289 20.62 -13.66 -11.29
N ASN A 290 20.71 -13.67 -9.96
CA ASN A 290 21.91 -13.27 -9.23
C ASN A 290 22.96 -14.40 -9.26
N PRO A 291 24.17 -14.18 -9.83
CA PRO A 291 25.23 -15.20 -9.91
C PRO A 291 25.69 -15.75 -8.56
N HIS A 292 25.52 -14.97 -7.48
CA HIS A 292 25.91 -15.35 -6.12
C HIS A 292 24.81 -16.09 -5.37
N TRP A 293 23.57 -16.07 -5.86
CA TRP A 293 22.51 -16.82 -5.24
C TRP A 293 22.72 -18.33 -5.41
N ARG A 294 22.24 -19.08 -4.43
CA ARG A 294 22.34 -20.54 -4.39
C ARG A 294 20.96 -21.11 -4.23
N TYR A 295 20.58 -22.00 -5.15
CA TYR A 295 19.30 -22.67 -5.09
C TYR A 295 19.22 -23.53 -3.82
N PRO A 296 18.18 -23.40 -2.98
CA PRO A 296 18.01 -24.25 -1.81
C PRO A 296 17.69 -25.68 -2.24
N THR A 297 18.65 -26.60 -2.08
CA THR A 297 18.54 -27.98 -2.58
C THR A 297 17.83 -28.93 -1.64
N THR A 298 17.55 -28.55 -0.39
CA THR A 298 16.81 -29.36 0.60
C THR A 298 15.44 -28.76 0.90
N ALA A 299 14.48 -29.58 1.34
CA ALA A 299 13.14 -29.12 1.72
C ALA A 299 13.17 -28.04 2.80
N ASP A 300 13.94 -28.23 3.87
CA ASP A 300 14.05 -27.26 4.97
C ASP A 300 14.64 -25.92 4.52
N ALA A 301 15.64 -25.96 3.64
CA ALA A 301 16.22 -24.74 3.07
C ALA A 301 15.22 -23.99 2.17
N GLN A 302 14.40 -24.73 1.40
CA GLN A 302 13.33 -24.14 0.57
C GLN A 302 12.27 -23.47 1.45
N VAL A 303 11.80 -24.15 2.50
CA VAL A 303 10.83 -23.59 3.45
C VAL A 303 11.40 -22.35 4.14
N THR A 304 12.66 -22.40 4.58
CA THR A 304 13.34 -21.27 5.23
C THR A 304 13.42 -20.06 4.29
N TYR A 305 13.78 -20.27 3.03
CA TYR A 305 13.83 -19.22 2.02
C TYR A 305 12.45 -18.59 1.78
N ILE A 306 11.40 -19.41 1.61
CA ILE A 306 10.03 -18.93 1.43
C ILE A 306 9.57 -18.12 2.64
N GLN A 307 9.82 -18.60 3.85
CA GLN A 307 9.46 -17.89 5.08
C GLN A 307 10.19 -16.54 5.18
N ALA A 308 11.48 -16.48 4.81
CA ALA A 308 12.23 -15.24 4.78
C ALA A 308 11.63 -14.23 3.78
N LEU A 309 11.24 -14.69 2.59
CA LEU A 309 10.55 -13.86 1.61
C LEU A 309 9.21 -13.33 2.14
N ILE A 310 8.37 -14.19 2.69
CA ILE A 310 7.05 -13.80 3.23
C ILE A 310 7.23 -12.78 4.36
N ARG A 311 8.17 -12.99 5.27
CA ARG A 311 8.46 -12.04 6.37
C ARG A 311 8.84 -10.65 5.86
N ARG A 312 9.50 -10.56 4.70
CA ARG A 312 9.90 -9.28 4.10
C ARG A 312 8.73 -8.51 3.48
N PHE A 313 7.68 -9.19 3.04
CA PHE A 313 6.58 -8.61 2.24
C PHE A 313 5.20 -8.72 2.89
N THR A 314 5.12 -9.22 4.12
CA THR A 314 3.91 -9.18 4.95
C THR A 314 4.04 -8.06 5.97
N VAL A 315 2.89 -7.53 6.43
CA VAL A 315 2.87 -6.50 7.47
C VAL A 315 3.60 -7.03 8.72
N PRO A 316 4.53 -6.26 9.31
CA PRO A 316 5.24 -6.68 10.50
C PRO A 316 4.26 -7.05 11.63
N ASP A 317 4.63 -8.06 12.40
CA ASP A 317 4.03 -8.42 13.69
C ASP A 317 2.67 -9.13 13.80
N GLU A 318 2.12 -9.70 12.72
CA GLU A 318 0.96 -10.61 12.86
C GLU A 318 1.30 -12.07 12.45
N PRO A 319 1.56 -12.98 13.43
CA PRO A 319 1.85 -14.38 13.16
C PRO A 319 0.77 -15.09 12.33
N LEU A 320 -0.50 -14.75 12.57
CA LEU A 320 -1.63 -15.32 11.86
C LEU A 320 -1.65 -14.90 10.38
N VAL A 321 -1.39 -13.62 10.09
CA VAL A 321 -1.28 -13.11 8.71
C VAL A 321 -0.15 -13.81 7.97
N ARG A 322 1.01 -14.00 8.62
CA ARG A 322 2.14 -14.73 8.02
C ARG A 322 1.79 -16.18 7.73
N TRP A 323 1.07 -16.84 8.64
CA TRP A 323 0.62 -18.21 8.45
C TRP A 323 -0.36 -18.34 7.29
N HIS A 324 -1.34 -17.45 7.17
CA HIS A 324 -2.25 -17.41 6.03
C HIS A 324 -1.53 -17.11 4.71
N ALA A 325 -0.62 -16.13 4.71
CA ALA A 325 0.20 -15.80 3.55
C ALA A 325 1.03 -17.01 3.09
N LEU A 326 1.64 -17.75 4.01
CA LEU A 326 2.38 -18.98 3.69
C LEU A 326 1.49 -20.06 3.09
N ASN A 327 0.31 -20.30 3.66
CA ASN A 327 -0.61 -21.31 3.13
C ASN A 327 -1.15 -20.96 1.74
N ASP A 328 -1.49 -19.70 1.52
CA ASP A 328 -1.92 -19.22 0.20
C ASP A 328 -0.77 -19.28 -0.80
N PHE A 329 0.43 -18.95 -0.37
CA PHE A 329 1.61 -19.07 -1.20
C PHE A 329 1.88 -20.53 -1.61
N ILE A 330 1.78 -21.49 -0.69
CA ILE A 330 1.90 -22.92 -0.98
C ILE A 330 0.83 -23.37 -1.98
N LYS A 331 -0.40 -22.84 -1.92
CA LYS A 331 -1.44 -23.13 -2.92
C LYS A 331 -1.05 -22.64 -4.31
N LEU A 332 -0.45 -21.45 -4.43
CA LEU A 332 0.04 -20.94 -5.71
C LEU A 332 1.15 -21.82 -6.30
N MET A 333 2.02 -22.38 -5.46
CA MET A 333 3.05 -23.32 -5.90
C MET A 333 2.48 -24.60 -6.53
N LYS A 334 1.22 -24.93 -6.26
CA LYS A 334 0.56 -26.13 -6.78
C LYS A 334 -0.13 -25.91 -8.13
N VAL A 335 -0.19 -24.68 -8.66
CA VAL A 335 -0.77 -24.40 -9.97
C VAL A 335 0.08 -25.08 -11.05
N PRO A 336 -0.42 -26.07 -11.82
CA PRO A 336 0.42 -26.79 -12.78
C PRO A 336 0.80 -25.90 -13.97
N LEU A 337 1.88 -26.23 -14.68
CA LEU A 337 2.33 -25.46 -15.86
C LEU A 337 1.28 -25.38 -16.98
N THR A 338 0.36 -26.35 -17.03
CA THR A 338 -0.76 -26.43 -17.96
C THR A 338 -1.84 -25.39 -17.69
N ASP A 339 -1.87 -24.80 -16.49
CA ASP A 339 -2.90 -23.81 -16.11
C ASP A 339 -2.32 -22.39 -16.08
N ARG A 340 -1.03 -22.25 -16.40
CA ARG A 340 -0.31 -20.98 -16.41
C ARG A 340 -0.31 -20.38 -17.79
N TYR A 341 -1.37 -19.66 -18.10
CA TYR A 341 -1.49 -18.97 -19.37
C TYR A 341 -0.56 -17.76 -19.42
N LEU A 342 0.17 -17.63 -20.53
CA LEU A 342 0.91 -16.43 -20.86
C LEU A 342 0.00 -15.43 -21.58
N TYR A 343 0.35 -14.16 -21.49
CA TYR A 343 -0.37 -13.07 -22.15
C TYR A 343 0.58 -12.21 -22.98
N ARG A 344 0.07 -11.63 -24.07
CA ARG A 344 0.82 -10.67 -24.89
C ARG A 344 0.64 -9.26 -24.35
N CYS A 345 1.73 -8.53 -24.13
CA CYS A 345 1.65 -7.12 -23.79
C CYS A 345 1.04 -6.31 -24.95
N PRO A 346 0.11 -5.37 -24.69
CA PRO A 346 -0.44 -4.51 -25.74
C PRO A 346 0.57 -3.53 -26.35
N ARG A 347 1.71 -3.30 -25.71
CA ARG A 347 2.73 -2.34 -26.16
C ARG A 347 3.78 -2.93 -27.09
N SER A 348 3.96 -4.25 -27.08
CA SER A 348 4.99 -4.94 -27.87
C SER A 348 4.64 -6.41 -28.00
N SER A 349 4.79 -6.95 -29.22
CA SER A 349 4.63 -8.37 -29.51
C SER A 349 5.66 -9.24 -28.78
N GLU A 350 6.81 -8.68 -28.43
CA GLU A 350 7.93 -9.43 -27.82
C GLU A 350 7.79 -9.57 -26.30
N HIS A 351 6.84 -8.86 -25.69
CA HIS A 351 6.66 -8.86 -24.25
C HIS A 351 5.63 -9.90 -23.83
N PHE A 352 6.10 -10.90 -23.10
CA PHE A 352 5.27 -11.92 -22.46
C PHE A 352 4.98 -11.52 -21.01
N MET A 353 3.77 -11.85 -20.54
CA MET A 353 3.32 -11.64 -19.16
C MET A 353 2.83 -12.94 -18.55
#